data_AF-A0A258QWC2-F1
#
_entry.id   AF-A0A258QWC2-F1
#
_cell.length_a   1.000
_cell.length_b   1.000
_cell.length_c   1.000
_cell.angle_alpha   90.00
_cell.angle_beta   90.00
_cell.angle_gamma   90.00
#
_symmetry.space_group_name_H-M   'P 1'
#
loop_
_entity.id
_entity.type
_entity.pdbx_description
1 polymer ?
#
loop_
_entity_poly.entity_id
_entity_poly.type
_entity_poly.pdbx_seq_one_letter_code
_entity_poly.pdbx_strand_id
1 'polypeptide(L)'
;MAVSFNPQLTTSPANSFRQSTQGYYQGSFLDDPSSRMYLSAGQIASSVTGPVYGGMAVTEGVPAPGSETLGNPLTLSTGVAGLNSVQQSVAGMTISYFRLGSNARIAVQCDSTLAAALDSGAINQQVLWDFTNQKLIAYTTGTALPVKVLSVNTNSQIVVNTAGVLTYATGAVAIIQL
;
A
#
# COMPACT_ATOMS: atom_id res chain seq x y z
N MET A 1 47.48 -10.34 -7.50
CA MET A 1 46.39 -9.69 -6.73
C MET A 1 45.11 -10.43 -7.05
N ALA A 2 44.65 -11.31 -6.17
CA ALA A 2 43.43 -12.09 -6.39
C ALA A 2 42.23 -11.28 -5.87
N VAL A 3 41.30 -10.94 -6.75
CA VAL A 3 40.02 -10.33 -6.36
C VAL A 3 39.09 -11.47 -5.98
N SER A 4 38.73 -11.52 -4.69
CA SER A 4 37.70 -12.43 -4.18
C SER A 4 36.33 -11.93 -4.65
N PHE A 5 35.69 -12.67 -5.55
CA PHE A 5 34.29 -12.46 -5.92
C PHE A 5 33.44 -13.40 -5.09
N ASN A 6 32.61 -12.86 -4.20
CA ASN A 6 31.55 -13.62 -3.56
C ASN A 6 30.29 -13.55 -4.45
N PRO A 7 29.97 -14.59 -5.23
CA PRO A 7 28.84 -14.57 -6.17
C PRO A 7 27.46 -14.48 -5.51
N GLN A 8 27.39 -14.60 -4.18
CA GLN A 8 26.15 -14.41 -3.42
C GLN A 8 26.01 -13.00 -2.83
N LEU A 9 27.05 -12.17 -2.93
CA LEU A 9 27.05 -10.83 -2.39
C LEU A 9 26.63 -9.83 -3.47
N THR A 10 25.37 -9.41 -3.42
CA THR A 10 24.84 -8.36 -4.30
C THR A 10 25.32 -6.98 -3.84
N THR A 11 26.61 -6.67 -3.99
CA THR A 11 27.10 -5.29 -3.89
C THR A 11 27.09 -4.65 -5.27
N SER A 12 26.35 -3.54 -5.39
CA SER A 12 26.36 -2.72 -6.59
C SER A 12 27.67 -1.90 -6.66
N PRO A 13 28.31 -1.80 -7.84
CA PRO A 13 29.45 -0.91 -8.07
C PRO A 13 29.10 0.56 -7.84
N ALA A 14 30.10 1.35 -7.41
CA ALA A 14 29.98 2.80 -7.25
C ALA A 14 29.48 3.46 -8.55
N ASN A 15 28.49 4.35 -8.43
CA ASN A 15 27.81 5.06 -9.53
C ASN A 15 26.90 4.21 -10.44
N SER A 16 26.41 3.06 -9.96
CA SER A 16 25.26 2.35 -10.56
C SER A 16 24.05 2.38 -9.62
N PHE A 17 22.82 2.45 -10.16
CA PHE A 17 21.61 2.64 -9.35
C PHE A 17 21.24 1.39 -8.53
N ARG A 18 21.24 1.51 -7.20
CA ARG A 18 20.30 0.81 -6.30
C ARG A 18 19.56 1.88 -5.49
N GLN A 19 18.24 1.99 -5.66
CA GLN A 19 17.44 2.99 -4.91
C GLN A 19 16.68 2.38 -3.71
N SER A 20 16.41 1.08 -3.72
CA SER A 20 16.28 0.17 -2.57
C SER A 20 16.07 -1.24 -3.16
N THR A 21 16.49 -2.29 -2.47
CA THR A 21 16.35 -3.70 -2.98
C THR A 21 15.82 -4.64 -1.91
N GLN A 22 15.38 -4.07 -0.78
CA GLN A 22 14.93 -4.81 0.37
C GLN A 22 13.59 -4.24 0.80
N GLY A 23 12.74 -5.13 1.28
CA GLY A 23 11.40 -4.79 1.73
C GLY A 23 10.36 -4.73 0.61
N TYR A 24 9.16 -4.38 1.02
CA TYR A 24 7.99 -4.29 0.16
C TYR A 24 7.73 -2.85 -0.25
N TYR A 25 6.85 -2.66 -1.23
CA TYR A 25 6.34 -1.35 -1.61
C TYR A 25 4.88 -1.24 -1.17
N GLN A 26 4.54 -0.21 -0.39
CA GLN A 26 3.16 -0.04 0.07
C GLN A 26 2.19 0.02 -1.12
N GLY A 27 1.09 -0.73 -1.01
CA GLY A 27 0.06 -0.84 -2.04
C GLY A 27 0.35 -1.87 -3.13
N SER A 28 1.52 -2.52 -3.18
CA SER A 28 1.74 -3.64 -4.09
C SER A 28 0.92 -4.85 -3.66
N PHE A 29 0.25 -5.52 -4.60
CA PHE A 29 -0.32 -6.84 -4.38
C PHE A 29 0.65 -7.91 -4.91
N LEU A 30 0.62 -9.09 -4.31
CA LEU A 30 1.40 -10.24 -4.76
C LEU A 30 0.57 -11.07 -5.75
N ASP A 31 1.21 -11.50 -6.83
CA ASP A 31 0.58 -12.37 -7.82
C ASP A 31 0.18 -13.71 -7.17
N ASP A 32 -1.12 -13.98 -7.17
CA ASP A 32 -1.68 -15.24 -6.69
C ASP A 32 -2.66 -15.79 -7.74
N PRO A 33 -2.48 -17.03 -8.22
CA PRO A 33 -3.41 -17.62 -9.18
C PRO A 33 -4.84 -17.73 -8.64
N SER A 34 -5.05 -17.76 -7.32
CA SER A 34 -6.37 -17.84 -6.70
C SER A 34 -7.11 -16.50 -6.61
N SER A 35 -6.39 -15.37 -6.66
CA SER A 35 -6.99 -14.03 -6.53
C SER A 35 -7.28 -13.32 -7.87
N ARG A 36 -7.14 -14.04 -9.00
CA ARG A 36 -7.09 -13.52 -10.39
C ARG A 36 -8.29 -12.69 -10.86
N MET A 37 -9.42 -12.69 -10.13
CA MET A 37 -10.66 -12.00 -10.52
C MET A 37 -11.28 -11.16 -9.40
N TYR A 38 -10.54 -10.90 -8.31
CA TYR A 38 -11.08 -10.11 -7.19
C TYR A 38 -10.76 -8.62 -7.27
N LEU A 39 -10.00 -8.20 -8.28
CA LEU A 39 -9.69 -6.79 -8.51
C LEU A 39 -10.95 -6.08 -9.02
N SER A 40 -11.48 -5.17 -8.21
CA SER A 40 -12.63 -4.34 -8.53
C SER A 40 -12.16 -2.93 -8.86
N ALA A 41 -12.93 -2.20 -9.66
CA ALA A 41 -12.70 -0.79 -9.94
C ALA A 41 -13.83 0.05 -9.32
N GLY A 42 -13.50 1.27 -8.89
CA GLY A 42 -14.47 2.22 -8.36
C GLY A 42 -14.01 3.65 -8.56
N GLN A 43 -14.94 4.60 -8.51
CA GLN A 43 -14.63 6.03 -8.58
C GLN A 43 -14.52 6.63 -7.17
N ILE A 44 -13.53 7.49 -6.97
CA ILE A 44 -13.38 8.24 -5.73
C ILE A 44 -14.52 9.26 -5.63
N ALA A 45 -15.28 9.18 -4.53
CA ALA A 45 -16.40 10.07 -4.25
C ALA A 45 -15.97 11.55 -4.17
N SER A 46 -16.87 12.46 -4.53
CA SER A 46 -16.64 13.91 -4.47
C SER A 46 -16.39 14.45 -3.07
N SER A 47 -16.80 13.72 -2.04
CA SER A 47 -16.59 14.05 -0.63
C SER A 47 -15.15 13.78 -0.13
N VAL A 48 -14.30 13.13 -0.94
CA VAL A 48 -12.91 12.85 -0.56
C VAL A 48 -12.05 14.09 -0.81
N THR A 49 -11.57 14.71 0.27
CA THR A 49 -10.81 15.97 0.21
C THR A 49 -9.28 15.78 0.13
N GLY A 50 -8.78 14.55 0.31
CA GLY A 50 -7.35 14.22 0.31
C GLY A 50 -6.94 13.28 -0.81
N PRO A 51 -5.63 13.14 -1.08
CA PRO A 51 -5.14 12.18 -2.06
C PRO A 51 -5.35 10.75 -1.57
N VAL A 52 -5.76 9.88 -2.48
CA VAL A 52 -5.83 8.43 -2.29
C VAL A 52 -4.61 7.79 -2.94
N TYR A 53 -3.96 6.87 -2.25
CA TYR A 53 -2.75 6.17 -2.68
C TYR A 53 -2.82 4.68 -2.33
N GLY A 54 -1.91 3.91 -2.91
CA GLY A 54 -1.86 2.45 -2.72
C GLY A 54 -1.71 2.06 -1.25
N GLY A 55 -2.45 1.02 -0.84
CA GLY A 55 -2.37 0.48 0.53
C GLY A 55 -3.15 1.28 1.58
N MET A 56 -4.08 2.16 1.18
CA MET A 56 -5.07 2.76 2.08
C MET A 56 -6.32 1.87 2.21
N ALA A 57 -6.97 1.89 3.38
CA ALA A 57 -8.30 1.32 3.49
C ALA A 57 -9.33 2.23 2.82
N VAL A 58 -10.22 1.62 2.04
CA VAL A 58 -11.32 2.29 1.35
C VAL A 58 -12.65 1.68 1.77
N THR A 59 -13.71 2.50 1.76
CA THR A 59 -15.07 2.04 1.99
C THR A 59 -15.85 2.12 0.68
N GLU A 60 -16.51 1.03 0.31
CA GLU A 60 -17.40 0.98 -0.85
C GLU A 60 -18.80 1.48 -0.44
N GLY A 61 -19.38 2.38 -1.23
CA GLY A 61 -20.75 2.87 -1.05
C GLY A 61 -21.66 2.42 -2.19
N VAL A 62 -22.96 2.30 -1.91
CA VAL A 62 -23.97 2.04 -2.95
C VAL A 62 -24.19 3.32 -3.76
N PRO A 63 -24.13 3.28 -5.11
CA PRO A 63 -24.38 4.45 -5.94
C PRO A 63 -25.82 4.94 -5.78
N ALA A 64 -26.03 6.26 -5.79
CA ALA A 64 -27.36 6.83 -5.79
C ALA A 64 -28.10 6.49 -7.10
N PRO A 65 -29.43 6.31 -7.09
CA PRO A 65 -30.21 6.13 -8.30
C PRO A 65 -29.97 7.29 -9.30
N GLY A 66 -29.61 6.97 -10.55
CA GLY A 66 -29.30 7.97 -11.59
C GLY A 66 -27.83 8.44 -11.63
N SER A 67 -26.94 7.83 -10.85
CA SER A 67 -25.49 8.06 -10.90
C SER A 67 -24.86 7.35 -12.10
N GLU A 68 -24.93 7.96 -13.30
CA GLU A 68 -24.29 7.47 -14.53
C GLU A 68 -22.78 7.77 -14.54
N THR A 69 -22.08 7.26 -13.53
CA THR A 69 -20.64 7.49 -13.37
C THR A 69 -19.84 6.56 -14.28
N LEU A 70 -19.75 6.94 -15.56
CA LEU A 70 -18.90 6.32 -16.59
C LEU A 70 -18.25 7.44 -17.41
N GLY A 71 -16.91 7.51 -17.44
CA GLY A 71 -16.16 8.51 -18.19
C GLY A 71 -14.83 7.98 -18.76
N ASN A 72 -14.48 8.42 -19.98
CA ASN A 72 -13.19 8.20 -20.66
C ASN A 72 -12.51 9.59 -20.95
N PRO A 73 -11.26 9.68 -21.47
CA PRO A 73 -10.04 9.87 -20.69
C PRO A 73 -9.29 11.22 -20.92
N LEU A 74 -8.51 11.60 -19.89
CA LEU A 74 -7.22 12.34 -19.78
C LEU A 74 -6.70 13.31 -20.87
N THR A 75 -6.05 14.38 -20.39
CA THR A 75 -5.00 15.14 -21.11
C THR A 75 -3.76 15.42 -20.23
N LEU A 76 -2.57 15.45 -20.84
CA LEU A 76 -1.26 15.72 -20.21
C LEU A 76 -1.21 17.10 -19.53
N SER A 77 -0.61 17.17 -18.34
CA SER A 77 -0.33 18.44 -17.65
C SER A 77 1.03 19.01 -18.09
N THR A 78 1.03 20.26 -18.54
CA THR A 78 2.16 21.00 -19.12
C THR A 78 2.90 21.88 -18.09
N GLY A 79 3.14 21.38 -16.88
CA GLY A 79 3.86 22.17 -15.86
C GLY A 79 4.51 21.31 -14.78
N VAL A 80 5.84 21.23 -14.81
CA VAL A 80 6.65 20.65 -13.73
C VAL A 80 6.76 21.68 -12.60
N ALA A 81 5.87 21.59 -11.62
CA ALA A 81 6.07 22.07 -10.27
C ALA A 81 5.17 21.26 -9.32
N GLY A 82 5.78 20.42 -8.46
CA GLY A 82 5.05 19.64 -7.44
C GLY A 82 4.83 18.15 -7.77
N LEU A 83 5.81 17.48 -8.38
CA LEU A 83 5.75 16.03 -8.55
C LEU A 83 5.81 15.34 -7.18
N ASN A 84 4.65 14.86 -6.73
CA ASN A 84 4.57 13.85 -5.70
C ASN A 84 5.33 12.60 -6.18
N SER A 85 6.22 12.03 -5.36
CA SER A 85 6.96 10.82 -5.73
C SER A 85 6.05 9.58 -5.79
N VAL A 86 4.86 9.65 -5.20
CA VAL A 86 3.86 8.59 -5.09
C VAL A 86 2.72 8.85 -6.08
N GLN A 87 2.25 7.79 -6.75
CA GLN A 87 1.03 7.89 -7.54
C GLN A 87 -0.17 8.20 -6.64
N GLN A 88 -0.88 9.28 -6.97
CA GLN A 88 -2.07 9.72 -6.24
C GLN A 88 -3.29 9.76 -7.15
N SER A 89 -4.45 9.48 -6.57
CA SER A 89 -5.75 9.65 -7.19
C SER A 89 -6.60 10.56 -6.33
N VAL A 90 -7.42 11.40 -6.94
CA VAL A 90 -8.28 12.37 -6.25
C VAL A 90 -9.74 12.16 -6.64
N ALA A 91 -10.66 12.87 -5.97
CA ALA A 91 -12.09 12.83 -6.27
C ALA A 91 -12.38 12.89 -7.78
N GLY A 92 -13.24 12.00 -8.25
CA GLY A 92 -13.57 11.86 -9.68
C GLY A 92 -12.67 10.91 -10.47
N MET A 93 -11.51 10.51 -9.95
CA MET A 93 -10.66 9.49 -10.58
C MET A 93 -11.10 8.07 -10.21
N THR A 94 -10.77 7.11 -11.06
CA THR A 94 -11.01 5.69 -10.81
C THR A 94 -9.80 5.03 -10.16
N ILE A 95 -10.04 4.17 -9.18
CA ILE A 95 -9.03 3.35 -8.52
C ILE A 95 -9.45 1.88 -8.55
N SER A 96 -8.45 1.01 -8.51
CA SER A 96 -8.68 -0.42 -8.32
C SER A 96 -8.52 -0.79 -6.84
N TYR A 97 -9.36 -1.70 -6.34
CA TYR A 97 -9.36 -2.14 -4.96
C TYR A 97 -9.69 -3.63 -4.85
N PHE A 98 -9.34 -4.22 -3.70
CA PHE A 98 -9.75 -5.56 -3.31
C PHE A 98 -10.74 -5.49 -2.16
N ARG A 99 -11.74 -6.37 -2.16
CA ARG A 99 -12.68 -6.52 -1.02
C ARG A 99 -12.08 -7.45 0.04
N LEU A 100 -12.52 -7.28 1.28
CA LEU A 100 -12.27 -8.26 2.34
C LEU A 100 -12.87 -9.62 1.95
N GLY A 101 -12.17 -10.72 2.23
CA GLY A 101 -12.51 -12.08 1.81
C GLY A 101 -11.98 -12.49 0.42
N SER A 102 -11.24 -11.61 -0.27
CA SER A 102 -10.67 -11.89 -1.60
C SER A 102 -9.44 -12.81 -1.58
N ASN A 103 -8.88 -13.11 -0.40
CA ASN A 103 -7.60 -13.78 -0.22
C ASN A 103 -6.42 -13.11 -0.95
N ALA A 104 -6.62 -11.88 -1.44
CA ALA A 104 -5.56 -11.10 -2.07
C ALA A 104 -4.50 -10.76 -1.02
N ARG A 105 -3.23 -10.86 -1.43
CA ARG A 105 -2.09 -10.55 -0.56
C ARG A 105 -1.56 -9.17 -0.92
N ILE A 106 -1.64 -8.24 0.02
CA ILE A 106 -1.33 -6.82 -0.21
C ILE A 106 -0.31 -6.34 0.82
N ALA A 107 0.67 -5.58 0.35
CA ALA A 107 1.63 -4.88 1.17
C ALA A 107 1.01 -3.59 1.72
N VAL A 108 0.86 -3.50 3.04
CA VAL A 108 0.31 -2.31 3.72
C VAL A 108 1.26 -1.84 4.81
N GLN A 109 1.32 -0.53 5.03
CA GLN A 109 2.14 0.03 6.11
C GLN A 109 1.66 -0.51 7.46
N CYS A 110 2.60 -0.84 8.33
CA CYS A 110 2.33 -1.21 9.71
C CYS A 110 3.09 -0.29 10.68
N ASP A 111 2.53 -0.13 11.87
CA ASP A 111 3.20 0.56 12.96
C ASP A 111 4.46 -0.20 13.41
N SER A 112 5.51 0.51 13.81
CA SER A 112 6.77 -0.12 14.21
C SER A 112 6.63 -0.97 15.48
N THR A 113 5.72 -0.60 16.39
CA THR A 113 5.44 -1.39 17.59
C THR A 113 4.70 -2.69 17.25
N LEU A 114 3.74 -2.62 16.32
CA LEU A 114 3.06 -3.79 15.78
C LEU A 114 4.04 -4.69 15.01
N ALA A 115 4.93 -4.10 14.21
CA ALA A 115 5.91 -4.84 13.43
C ALA A 115 6.86 -5.66 14.33
N ALA A 116 7.29 -5.10 15.46
CA ALA A 116 8.11 -5.80 16.44
C ALA A 116 7.34 -6.95 17.13
N ALA A 117 6.03 -6.78 17.36
CA ALA A 117 5.19 -7.81 17.96
C ALA A 117 4.80 -8.96 16.99
N LEU A 118 4.81 -8.68 15.69
CA LEU A 118 4.54 -9.64 14.62
C LEU A 118 5.78 -10.47 14.23
N ASP A 119 6.98 -10.03 14.60
CA ASP A 119 8.20 -10.76 14.30
C ASP A 119 8.20 -12.11 15.04
N SER A 120 8.20 -13.20 14.27
CA SER A 120 7.97 -14.57 14.75
C SER A 120 6.61 -14.81 15.46
N GLY A 121 5.65 -13.89 15.28
CA GLY A 121 4.30 -13.97 15.83
C GLY A 121 3.37 -14.90 15.06
N ALA A 122 2.17 -15.13 15.61
CA ALA A 122 1.15 -15.95 14.94
C ALA A 122 0.45 -15.16 13.82
N ILE A 123 0.22 -15.83 12.68
CA ILE A 123 -0.40 -15.21 11.49
C ILE A 123 -1.84 -14.70 11.70
N ASN A 124 -2.50 -15.16 12.76
CA ASN A 124 -3.87 -14.80 13.16
C ASN A 124 -3.91 -13.72 14.26
N GLN A 125 -2.80 -13.01 14.49
CA GLN A 125 -2.78 -11.89 15.42
C GLN A 125 -3.82 -10.85 14.99
N GLN A 126 -4.62 -10.39 15.96
CA GLN A 126 -5.65 -9.39 15.71
C GLN A 126 -5.00 -8.02 15.48
N VAL A 127 -5.41 -7.36 14.40
CA VAL A 127 -4.94 -6.03 14.02
C VAL A 127 -6.13 -5.10 13.78
N LEU A 128 -5.89 -3.79 13.88
CA LEU A 128 -6.85 -2.75 13.53
C LEU A 128 -6.27 -1.83 12.46
N TRP A 129 -7.15 -1.13 11.76
CA TRP A 129 -6.77 -0.09 10.82
C TRP A 129 -6.82 1.29 11.50
N ASP A 130 -5.73 2.05 11.43
CA ASP A 130 -5.71 3.46 11.76
C ASP A 130 -6.07 4.27 10.50
N PHE A 131 -7.31 4.77 10.43
CA PHE A 131 -7.81 5.53 9.29
C PHE A 131 -7.23 6.95 9.19
N THR A 132 -6.64 7.48 10.27
CA THR A 132 -6.03 8.80 10.28
C THR A 132 -4.64 8.74 9.65
N ASN A 133 -3.82 7.78 10.10
CA ASN A 133 -2.45 7.62 9.61
C ASN A 133 -2.31 6.59 8.48
N GLN A 134 -3.39 5.90 8.12
CA GLN A 134 -3.47 4.89 7.05
C GLN A 134 -2.44 3.76 7.19
N LYS A 135 -2.41 3.16 8.38
CA LYS A 135 -1.48 2.07 8.74
C LYS A 135 -2.17 1.02 9.63
N LEU A 136 -1.63 -0.19 9.65
CA LEU A 136 -2.01 -1.22 10.61
C LEU A 136 -1.45 -0.92 12.00
N ILE A 137 -2.27 -1.11 13.02
CA ILE A 137 -1.91 -0.98 14.44
C ILE A 137 -2.31 -2.24 15.21
N ALA A 138 -1.70 -2.43 16.38
CA ALA A 138 -2.08 -3.51 17.29
C ALA A 138 -3.56 -3.37 17.68
N TYR A 139 -4.25 -4.50 17.81
CA TYR A 139 -5.62 -4.50 18.31
C TYR A 139 -5.66 -3.96 19.74
N THR A 140 -6.56 -3.01 19.99
CA THR A 140 -6.81 -2.43 21.31
C THR A 140 -8.23 -2.76 21.77
N THR A 141 -9.23 -2.20 21.08
CA THR A 141 -10.66 -2.39 21.35
C THR A 141 -11.46 -2.29 20.06
N GLY A 142 -12.65 -2.89 20.02
CA GLY A 142 -13.57 -2.82 18.88
C GLY A 142 -13.59 -4.11 18.04
N THR A 143 -13.81 -3.97 16.74
CA THR A 143 -13.88 -5.11 15.81
C THR A 143 -12.54 -5.30 15.13
N ALA A 144 -11.87 -6.41 15.41
CA ALA A 144 -10.63 -6.77 14.74
C ALA A 144 -10.82 -6.87 13.22
N LEU A 145 -9.83 -6.44 12.45
CA LEU A 145 -9.84 -6.57 11.01
C LEU A 145 -9.73 -8.07 10.64
N PRO A 146 -10.62 -8.61 9.79
CA PRO A 146 -10.66 -10.04 9.48
C PRO A 146 -9.60 -10.42 8.44
N VAL A 147 -8.33 -10.17 8.76
CA VAL A 147 -7.18 -10.42 7.88
C VAL A 147 -6.15 -11.30 8.56
N LYS A 148 -5.30 -11.96 7.78
CA LYS A 148 -4.12 -12.66 8.30
C LYS A 148 -2.87 -11.88 7.95
N VAL A 149 -1.93 -11.77 8.89
CA VAL A 149 -0.63 -11.14 8.64
C VAL A 149 0.38 -12.24 8.34
N LEU A 150 0.91 -12.25 7.12
CA LEU A 150 1.75 -13.35 6.62
C LEU A 150 3.25 -13.10 6.80
N SER A 151 3.67 -11.84 6.65
CA SER A 151 5.05 -11.44 6.84
C SER A 151 5.13 -9.95 7.18
N VAL A 152 6.23 -9.54 7.79
CA VAL A 152 6.54 -8.14 8.08
C VAL A 152 8.00 -7.85 7.69
N ASN A 153 8.26 -6.65 7.19
CA ASN A 153 9.61 -6.17 6.93
C ASN A 153 9.72 -4.70 7.33
N THR A 154 10.63 -4.40 8.25
CA THR A 154 10.84 -3.07 8.85
C THR A 154 11.64 -2.11 7.95
N ASN A 155 12.22 -2.61 6.85
CA ASN A 155 13.03 -1.86 5.90
C ASN A 155 12.34 -1.81 4.52
N SER A 156 11.07 -1.43 4.50
CA SER A 156 10.23 -1.35 3.30
C SER A 156 9.93 0.09 2.90
N GLN A 157 9.42 0.30 1.69
CA GLN A 157 9.05 1.63 1.18
C GLN A 157 7.59 1.93 1.53
N ILE A 158 7.40 2.93 2.39
CA ILE A 158 6.09 3.41 2.87
C ILE A 158 5.79 4.79 2.30
N VAL A 159 4.51 5.13 2.25
CA VAL A 159 4.02 6.45 1.85
C VAL A 159 3.83 7.32 3.08
N VAL A 160 4.50 8.47 3.12
CA VAL A 160 4.33 9.48 4.16
C VAL A 160 3.56 10.66 3.60
N ASN A 161 2.44 11.01 4.22
CA ASN A 161 1.65 12.18 3.86
C ASN A 161 1.97 13.35 4.79
N THR A 162 2.65 14.37 4.26
CA THR A 162 2.90 15.63 4.99
C THR A 162 2.09 16.74 4.33
N ALA A 163 0.95 17.09 4.95
CA ALA A 163 0.06 18.16 4.50
C ALA A 163 -0.36 18.05 3.02
N GLY A 164 -0.63 16.83 2.53
CA GLY A 164 -1.05 16.58 1.14
C GLY A 164 0.09 16.31 0.16
N VAL A 165 1.34 16.46 0.60
CA VAL A 165 2.52 16.01 -0.17
C VAL A 165 2.81 14.57 0.24
N LEU A 166 2.72 13.63 -0.70
CA LEU A 166 3.14 12.26 -0.46
C LEU A 166 4.62 12.09 -0.87
N THR A 167 5.35 11.34 -0.06
CA THR A 167 6.74 10.96 -0.36
C THR A 167 6.96 9.51 0.06
N TYR A 168 7.91 8.84 -0.60
CA TYR A 168 8.37 7.54 -0.13
C TYR A 168 9.40 7.71 0.99
N ALA A 169 9.27 6.91 2.04
CA ALA A 169 10.24 6.80 3.12
C ALA A 169 10.45 5.32 3.49
N THR A 170 11.51 5.04 4.24
CA THR A 170 11.74 3.70 4.78
C THR A 170 10.90 3.49 6.04
N GLY A 171 10.20 2.37 6.14
CA GLY A 171 9.41 2.00 7.30
C GLY A 171 8.90 0.56 7.25
N ALA A 172 8.05 0.22 8.22
CA ALA A 172 7.54 -1.14 8.35
C ALA A 172 6.32 -1.38 7.44
N VAL A 173 6.36 -2.51 6.73
CA VAL A 173 5.26 -2.99 5.88
C VAL A 173 4.97 -4.43 6.23
N ALA A 174 3.68 -4.75 6.31
CA ALA A 174 3.17 -6.09 6.50
C ALA A 174 2.45 -6.57 5.23
N ILE A 175 2.62 -7.85 4.89
CA ILE A 175 1.78 -8.52 3.90
C ILE A 175 0.54 -9.04 4.61
N ILE A 176 -0.62 -8.50 4.26
CA ILE A 176 -1.90 -9.01 4.74
C ILE A 176 -2.59 -9.82 3.65
N GLN A 177 -3.25 -10.89 4.09
CA GLN A 177 -4.22 -11.63 3.30
C GLN A 177 -5.62 -11.20 3.71
N LEU A 178 -6.39 -10.72 2.71
CA LEU A 178 -7.76 -10.22 2.87
C LEU A 178 -8.83 -11.31 2.96
#